data_AF-A0A920ECG9-F1
#
_entry.id   AF-A0A920ECG9-F1
#
_cell.length_a   1.000
_cell.length_b   1.000
_cell.length_c   1.000
_cell.angle_alpha   90.00
_cell.angle_beta   90.00
_cell.angle_gamma   90.00
#
_symmetry.space_group_name_H-M   'P 1'
#
loop_
_entity.id
_entity.type
_entity.pdbx_description
1 polymer ?
#
loop_
_entity_poly.entity_id
_entity_poly.type
_entity_poly.pdbx_seq_one_letter_code
_entity_poly.pdbx_strand_id
1 'polypeptide(L)'
;MAPFPFPLPATDGHKASDWNDLLSKYLETSPEEYVWHAPEGIPIKPFIQKMTSNPLTLFILCRVSPFLRGPYPTMYVNQPWTIRQYAGFSTAAESNAFYRRNLAAGQRGLSVAFDLPTHRGYDSDNPRYLEMWVWRELPLTPSLI
;
A
#
# COMPACT_ATOMS: atom_id res chain seq x y z
N MET A 1 -4.91 -16.88 -10.76
CA MET A 1 -3.96 -15.90 -11.32
C MET A 1 -3.27 -16.61 -12.47
N ALA A 2 -3.65 -16.33 -13.72
CA ALA A 2 -3.05 -17.03 -14.87
C ALA A 2 -1.58 -16.62 -14.99
N PRO A 3 -0.65 -17.56 -15.24
CA PRO A 3 0.75 -17.24 -15.48
C PRO A 3 0.86 -16.42 -16.77
N PHE A 4 1.83 -15.50 -16.81
CA PHE A 4 2.16 -14.73 -18.01
C PHE A 4 2.54 -15.71 -19.13
N PRO A 5 1.87 -15.70 -20.29
CA PRO A 5 1.91 -16.82 -21.24
C PRO A 5 3.18 -16.92 -22.09
N PHE A 6 4.19 -16.06 -21.86
CA PHE A 6 5.37 -15.99 -22.71
C PHE A 6 6.68 -16.02 -21.91
N PRO A 7 7.70 -16.78 -22.36
CA PRO A 7 9.05 -16.65 -21.83
C PRO A 7 9.57 -15.26 -22.20
N LEU A 8 9.81 -14.42 -21.18
CA LEU A 8 10.46 -13.13 -21.40
C LEU A 8 11.91 -13.38 -21.86
N PRO A 9 12.36 -12.81 -22.99
CA PRO A 9 13.75 -12.95 -23.42
C PRO A 9 14.68 -12.37 -22.35
N ALA A 10 15.87 -12.95 -22.21
CA ALA A 10 16.91 -12.42 -21.34
C ALA A 10 17.19 -10.95 -21.71
N THR A 11 17.31 -10.10 -20.69
CA THR A 11 17.40 -8.64 -20.86
C THR A 11 18.84 -8.22 -21.21
N ASP A 12 19.29 -8.64 -22.37
CA ASP A 12 20.68 -8.46 -22.85
C ASP A 12 20.88 -7.11 -23.55
N GLY A 13 20.46 -6.01 -22.92
CA GLY A 13 20.80 -4.66 -23.39
C GLY A 13 20.18 -4.21 -24.71
N HIS A 14 19.11 -4.86 -25.17
CA HIS A 14 18.36 -4.51 -26.38
C HIS A 14 17.79 -3.06 -26.34
N LYS A 15 17.82 -2.37 -27.49
CA LYS A 15 17.29 -1.01 -27.67
C LYS A 15 15.76 -1.06 -27.86
N ALA A 16 15.06 0.06 -27.64
CA ALA A 16 13.59 0.13 -27.82
C ALA A 16 13.10 -0.24 -29.22
N SER A 17 13.88 0.03 -30.26
CA SER A 17 13.59 -0.41 -31.64
C SER A 17 13.46 -1.92 -31.72
N ASP A 18 14.43 -2.62 -31.12
CA ASP A 18 14.55 -4.07 -31.17
C ASP A 18 13.34 -4.74 -30.49
N TRP A 19 12.75 -4.08 -29.49
CA TRP A 19 11.55 -4.56 -28.80
C TRP A 19 10.26 -4.31 -29.56
N ASN A 20 10.12 -3.16 -30.23
CA ASN A 20 8.95 -2.92 -31.09
C ASN A 20 8.96 -3.88 -32.29
N ASP A 21 10.13 -4.18 -32.83
CA ASP A 21 10.33 -5.15 -33.91
C ASP A 21 10.06 -6.59 -33.43
N LEU A 22 10.45 -6.94 -32.21
CA LEU A 22 10.10 -8.23 -31.62
C LEU A 22 8.61 -8.33 -31.29
N LEU A 23 8.00 -7.30 -30.70
CA LEU A 23 6.57 -7.33 -30.38
C LEU A 23 5.73 -7.47 -31.65
N SER A 24 6.02 -6.70 -32.70
CA SER A 24 5.29 -6.79 -33.97
C SER A 24 5.43 -8.15 -34.66
N LYS A 25 6.49 -8.90 -34.36
CA LYS A 25 6.68 -10.28 -34.86
C LYS A 25 5.80 -11.30 -34.12
N TYR A 26 5.51 -11.08 -32.84
CA TYR A 26 4.79 -12.04 -31.99
C TYR A 26 3.35 -11.63 -31.66
N LEU A 27 3.01 -10.36 -31.82
CA LEU A 27 1.68 -9.81 -31.60
C LEU A 27 1.06 -9.46 -32.95
N GLU A 28 -0.19 -9.85 -33.14
CA GLU A 28 -0.99 -9.48 -34.32
C GLU A 28 -1.45 -8.01 -34.27
N THR A 29 -1.12 -7.29 -33.20
CA THR A 29 -1.68 -5.99 -32.81
C THR A 29 -0.59 -5.00 -32.39
N SER A 30 -0.86 -3.70 -32.49
CA SER A 30 0.12 -2.65 -32.15
C SER A 30 0.52 -2.70 -30.67
N PRO A 31 1.82 -2.55 -30.33
CA PRO A 31 2.30 -2.44 -28.95
C PRO A 31 1.61 -1.36 -28.10
N GLU A 32 1.06 -0.33 -28.76
CA GLU A 32 0.38 0.79 -28.12
C GLU A 32 -0.98 0.39 -27.51
N GLU A 33 -1.62 -0.65 -28.03
CA GLU A 33 -2.90 -1.15 -27.49
C GLU A 33 -2.72 -1.84 -26.13
N TYR A 34 -1.48 -2.23 -25.78
CA TYR A 34 -1.13 -2.84 -24.51
C TYR A 34 -0.70 -1.83 -23.45
N VAL A 35 -0.84 -0.52 -23.70
CA VAL A 35 -0.60 0.50 -22.68
C VAL A 35 -1.72 0.44 -21.65
N TRP A 36 -1.35 0.14 -20.40
CA TRP A 36 -2.31 0.16 -19.31
C TRP A 36 -2.49 1.58 -18.80
N HIS A 37 -3.73 2.08 -18.85
CA HIS A 37 -4.08 3.36 -18.25
C HIS A 37 -4.42 3.16 -16.79
N ALA A 38 -3.48 3.54 -15.92
CA ALA A 38 -3.71 3.51 -14.48
C ALA A 38 -4.80 4.54 -14.09
N PRO A 39 -5.58 4.31 -13.02
CA PRO A 39 -6.59 5.27 -12.55
C PRO A 39 -6.06 6.68 -12.28
N GLU A 40 -4.76 6.80 -12.03
CA GLU A 40 -4.04 8.06 -11.84
C GLU A 40 -3.83 8.85 -13.15
N GLY A 41 -4.28 8.33 -14.30
CA GLY A 41 -4.11 8.95 -15.61
C GLY A 41 -2.70 8.76 -16.21
N ILE A 42 -1.89 7.88 -15.63
CA ILE A 42 -0.52 7.62 -16.06
C ILE A 42 -0.54 6.41 -17.01
N PRO A 43 -0.13 6.59 -18.29
CA PRO A 43 0.00 5.47 -19.22
C PRO A 43 1.23 4.63 -18.85
N ILE A 44 1.01 3.37 -18.49
CA ILE A 44 2.06 2.42 -18.16
C ILE A 44 2.34 1.56 -19.38
N LYS A 45 3.54 1.74 -19.94
CA LYS A 45 4.03 0.93 -21.04
C LYS A 45 4.31 -0.50 -20.58
N PRO A 46 4.09 -1.52 -21.42
CA PRO A 46 4.33 -2.93 -21.06
C PRO A 46 5.81 -3.25 -20.80
N PHE A 47 6.73 -2.41 -21.30
CA PHE A 47 8.17 -2.53 -21.03
C PHE A 47 8.79 -1.16 -20.72
N ILE A 48 9.81 -1.17 -19.86
CA ILE A 48 10.58 0.01 -19.46
C ILE A 48 12.01 -0.14 -19.99
N GLN A 49 12.45 0.80 -20.82
CA GLN A 49 13.83 0.83 -21.32
C GLN A 49 14.76 1.51 -20.31
N LYS A 50 16.03 1.09 -20.29
CA LYS A 50 17.10 1.84 -19.62
C LYS A 50 17.20 3.24 -20.23
N MET A 51 16.95 4.26 -19.41
CA MET A 51 17.04 5.66 -19.82
C MET A 51 18.52 6.04 -20.05
N THR A 52 18.83 6.63 -21.21
CA THR A 52 20.22 6.92 -21.65
C THR A 52 20.83 8.13 -20.95
N SER A 53 20.01 9.05 -20.44
CA SER A 53 20.45 10.21 -19.66
C SER A 53 20.16 9.97 -18.19
N ASN A 54 21.22 9.91 -17.38
CA ASN A 54 21.11 9.85 -15.93
C ASN A 54 21.44 11.22 -15.32
N PRO A 55 20.47 12.15 -15.19
CA PRO A 55 20.66 13.34 -14.36
C PRO A 55 20.52 13.02 -12.86
N LEU A 56 20.36 11.76 -12.47
CA LEU A 56 19.85 11.34 -11.17
C LEU A 56 20.93 10.83 -10.20
N THR A 57 22.18 11.28 -10.30
CA THR A 57 23.23 10.90 -9.34
C THR A 57 22.85 11.25 -7.89
N LEU A 58 22.02 12.29 -7.70
CA LEU A 58 21.45 12.68 -6.41
C LEU A 58 20.41 11.67 -5.85
N PHE A 59 19.83 10.83 -6.71
CA PHE A 59 18.77 9.86 -6.37
C PHE A 59 19.34 8.49 -5.97
N ILE A 60 20.67 8.37 -5.86
CA ILE A 60 21.35 7.13 -5.51
C ILE A 60 21.48 6.99 -3.99
N LEU A 61 21.57 8.11 -3.26
CA LEU A 61 21.83 8.10 -1.83
C LEU A 61 20.55 8.26 -1.00
N CYS A 62 20.43 7.46 0.05
CA CYS A 62 19.44 7.67 1.12
C CYS A 62 19.88 8.83 2.03
N ARG A 63 18.94 9.44 2.76
CA ARG A 63 19.19 10.56 3.69
C ARG A 63 19.76 11.84 3.05
N VAL A 64 19.68 11.97 1.73
CA VAL A 64 19.99 13.22 1.02
C VAL A 64 18.70 13.82 0.49
N SER A 65 18.43 15.09 0.78
CA SER A 65 17.26 15.81 0.24
C SER A 65 17.23 15.69 -1.28
N PRO A 66 16.10 15.29 -1.91
CA PRO A 66 14.73 15.24 -1.38
C PRO A 66 14.27 13.89 -0.78
N PHE A 67 15.20 13.06 -0.30
CA PHE A 67 14.96 11.80 0.41
C PHE A 67 14.26 10.68 -0.38
N LEU A 68 14.44 10.66 -1.70
CA LEU A 68 13.69 9.75 -2.59
C LEU A 68 13.97 8.26 -2.39
N ARG A 69 15.16 7.91 -1.89
CA ARG A 69 15.51 6.52 -1.52
C ARG A 69 15.24 6.20 -0.05
N GLY A 70 14.78 7.20 0.71
CA GLY A 70 14.38 7.07 2.09
C GLY A 70 15.09 8.05 3.02
N PRO A 71 14.51 8.29 4.22
CA PRO A 71 14.97 9.29 5.16
C PRO A 71 16.24 8.89 5.95
N TYR A 72 16.52 7.59 6.05
CA TYR A 72 17.63 7.05 6.86
C TYR A 72 18.73 6.46 5.97
N PRO A 73 20.02 6.60 6.33
CA PRO A 73 21.12 6.27 5.43
C PRO A 73 21.24 4.75 5.21
N THR A 74 20.93 3.95 6.24
CA THR A 74 20.97 2.49 6.20
C THR A 74 19.60 1.86 6.02
N MET A 75 18.53 2.66 5.97
CA MET A 75 17.14 2.20 5.93
C MET A 75 16.90 0.99 6.85
N TYR A 76 16.45 -0.13 6.29
CA TYR A 76 16.07 -1.33 7.02
C TYR A 76 17.19 -2.34 7.26
N VAL A 77 18.45 -2.03 6.89
CA VAL A 77 19.59 -2.96 7.05
C VAL A 77 19.80 -3.34 8.52
N ASN A 78 19.76 -2.34 9.43
CA ASN A 78 19.97 -2.57 10.86
C ASN A 78 18.66 -2.47 11.68
N GLN A 79 17.67 -1.75 11.16
CA GLN A 79 16.41 -1.47 11.86
C GLN A 79 15.23 -1.63 10.89
N PRO A 80 14.55 -2.78 10.86
CA PRO A 80 13.38 -2.96 10.00
C PRO A 80 12.24 -2.03 10.42
N TRP A 81 11.27 -1.82 9.53
CA TRP A 81 10.09 -1.03 9.83
C TRP A 81 9.35 -1.61 11.04
N THR A 82 8.72 -0.74 11.83
CA THR A 82 7.94 -1.19 12.99
C THR A 82 6.65 -1.84 12.52
N ILE A 83 6.43 -3.11 12.88
CA ILE A 83 5.11 -3.74 12.73
C ILE A 83 4.17 -3.09 13.76
N ARG A 84 3.19 -2.33 13.25
CA ARG A 84 2.18 -1.62 14.06
C ARG A 84 0.81 -2.16 13.69
N GLN A 85 0.37 -3.19 14.39
CA GLN A 85 -0.98 -3.72 14.21
C GLN A 85 -1.99 -2.73 14.77
N TYR A 86 -2.97 -2.36 13.96
CA TYR A 86 -4.10 -1.56 14.38
C TYR A 86 -5.04 -2.45 15.19
N ALA A 87 -5.12 -2.21 16.50
CA ALA A 87 -5.92 -3.03 17.41
C ALA A 87 -6.66 -2.16 18.43
N GLY A 88 -7.94 -2.47 18.62
CA GLY A 88 -8.78 -1.87 19.65
C GLY A 88 -9.97 -2.79 19.87
N PHE A 89 -10.25 -3.10 21.12
CA PHE A 89 -11.44 -3.83 21.54
C PHE A 89 -12.45 -2.86 22.15
N SER A 90 -13.69 -3.30 22.29
CA SER A 90 -14.79 -2.47 22.82
C SER A 90 -14.51 -1.91 24.21
N THR A 91 -13.62 -2.54 25.01
CA THR A 91 -13.24 -2.03 26.33
C THR A 91 -11.74 -1.79 26.45
N ALA A 92 -11.38 -0.84 27.33
CA ALA A 92 -9.99 -0.54 27.66
C ALA A 92 -9.27 -1.73 28.32
N ALA A 93 -9.99 -2.52 29.14
CA ALA A 93 -9.43 -3.67 29.83
C ALA A 93 -9.03 -4.78 28.85
N GLU A 94 -9.89 -5.12 27.90
CA GLU A 94 -9.60 -6.11 26.86
C GLU A 94 -8.48 -5.64 25.94
N SER A 95 -8.50 -4.35 25.57
CA SER A 95 -7.43 -3.73 24.78
C SER A 95 -6.08 -3.83 25.50
N ASN A 96 -6.01 -3.55 26.81
CA ASN A 96 -4.79 -3.68 27.61
C ASN A 96 -4.29 -5.13 27.68
N ALA A 97 -5.19 -6.08 27.96
CA ALA A 97 -4.83 -7.50 27.99
C ALA A 97 -4.26 -7.97 26.65
N PHE A 98 -4.86 -7.53 25.54
CA PHE A 98 -4.36 -7.81 24.19
C PHE A 98 -2.98 -7.19 23.94
N TYR A 99 -2.79 -5.91 24.28
CA TYR A 99 -1.49 -5.24 24.13
C TYR A 99 -0.38 -5.97 24.89
N ARG A 100 -0.62 -6.39 26.13
CA ARG A 100 0.36 -7.13 26.93
C ARG A 100 0.73 -8.47 26.29
N ARG A 101 -0.24 -9.23 25.78
CA ARG A 101 0.03 -10.48 25.06
C ARG A 101 0.90 -10.24 23.82
N ASN A 102 0.58 -9.19 23.06
CA ASN A 102 1.31 -8.87 21.84
C ASN A 102 2.74 -8.36 22.11
N LEU A 103 2.93 -7.56 23.15
CA LEU A 103 4.26 -7.14 23.59
C LEU A 103 5.11 -8.35 24.00
N ALA A 104 4.52 -9.30 24.75
CA ALA A 104 5.18 -10.55 25.11
C ALA A 104 5.52 -11.42 23.88
N ALA A 105 4.70 -11.35 22.83
CA ALA A 105 4.94 -12.00 21.54
C ALA A 105 5.90 -11.24 20.62
N GLY A 106 6.51 -10.14 21.08
CA GLY A 106 7.54 -9.39 20.33
C GLY A 106 7.03 -8.22 19.49
N GLN A 107 5.75 -7.84 19.59
CA GLN A 107 5.26 -6.58 19.01
C GLN A 107 5.96 -5.39 19.67
N ARG A 108 6.42 -4.42 18.87
CA ARG A 108 7.18 -3.26 19.37
C ARG A 108 6.42 -1.94 19.31
N GLY A 109 5.31 -1.87 18.58
CA GLY A 109 4.48 -0.68 18.48
C GLY A 109 3.03 -1.00 18.78
N LEU A 110 2.41 -0.24 19.69
CA LEU A 110 0.99 -0.30 19.96
C LEU A 110 0.25 0.74 19.10
N SER A 111 -0.98 0.43 18.74
CA SER A 111 -1.91 1.36 18.10
C SER A 111 -3.25 1.23 18.80
N VAL A 112 -3.98 2.33 18.93
CA VAL A 112 -5.29 2.40 19.58
C VAL A 112 -6.30 2.85 18.56
N ALA A 113 -7.40 2.11 18.44
CA ALA A 113 -8.58 2.54 17.72
C ALA A 113 -9.59 3.10 18.71
N PHE A 114 -10.05 4.32 18.48
CA PHE A 114 -11.10 4.93 19.28
C PHE A 114 -12.47 4.70 18.64
N ASP A 115 -13.51 4.70 19.46
CA ASP A 115 -14.88 4.72 18.95
C ASP A 115 -15.19 6.10 18.33
N LEU A 116 -16.24 6.15 17.50
CA LEU A 116 -16.61 7.38 16.79
C LEU A 116 -16.99 8.53 17.74
N PRO A 117 -17.64 8.30 18.89
CA PRO A 117 -17.89 9.36 19.85
C PRO A 117 -16.62 9.98 20.44
N THR A 118 -15.63 9.17 20.82
CA THR A 118 -14.33 9.69 21.28
C THR A 118 -13.65 10.50 20.17
N HIS A 119 -13.72 10.06 18.90
CA HIS A 119 -13.21 10.86 17.77
C HIS A 119 -13.92 12.22 17.61
N ARG A 120 -15.20 12.32 18.01
CA ARG A 120 -15.99 13.55 17.93
C ARG A 120 -15.98 14.37 19.23
N GLY A 121 -15.27 13.91 20.26
CA GLY A 121 -15.17 14.60 21.56
C GLY A 121 -16.42 14.51 22.43
N TYR A 122 -17.27 13.50 22.21
CA TYR A 122 -18.40 13.24 23.11
C TYR A 122 -17.98 12.30 24.24
N ASP A 123 -18.36 12.66 25.48
CA ASP A 123 -18.29 11.74 26.61
C ASP A 123 -19.27 10.57 26.42
N SER A 124 -18.98 9.45 27.08
CA SER A 124 -19.75 8.20 26.94
C SER A 124 -21.19 8.31 27.44
N ASP A 125 -21.53 9.32 28.23
CA ASP A 125 -22.86 9.61 28.74
C ASP A 125 -23.58 10.72 27.95
N ASN A 126 -22.99 11.22 26.87
CA ASN A 126 -23.61 12.25 26.04
C ASN A 126 -24.89 11.72 25.35
N PRO A 127 -26.02 12.46 25.37
CA PRO A 127 -27.25 12.02 24.70
C PRO A 127 -27.06 11.70 23.21
N ARG A 128 -26.19 12.44 22.49
CA ARG A 128 -25.87 12.16 21.08
C ARG A 128 -25.06 10.88 20.87
N TYR A 129 -24.28 10.47 21.88
CA TYR A 129 -23.64 9.15 21.89
C TYR A 129 -24.72 8.07 21.96
N LEU A 130 -25.64 8.17 22.93
CA LEU A 130 -26.68 7.16 23.14
C LEU A 130 -27.57 6.97 21.91
N GLU A 131 -27.92 8.06 21.21
CA GLU A 131 -28.63 7.98 19.93
C GLU A 131 -27.82 7.25 18.85
N MET A 132 -26.51 7.50 18.75
CA MET A 132 -25.62 6.80 17.81
C MET A 132 -25.46 5.30 18.09
N TRP A 133 -25.54 4.89 19.36
CA TRP A 133 -25.52 3.46 19.73
C TRP A 133 -26.79 2.74 19.29
N VAL A 134 -27.95 3.40 19.38
CA VAL A 134 -29.24 2.85 18.91
C VAL A 134 -29.19 2.51 17.41
N TRP A 135 -28.49 3.31 16.59
CA TRP A 135 -28.35 3.03 15.15
C TRP A 135 -27.50 1.78 14.84
N ARG A 136 -26.65 1.32 15.76
CA ARG A 136 -25.77 0.17 15.56
C ARG A 136 -26.45 -1.16 15.89
N GLU A 137 -27.52 -1.12 16.67
CA GLU A 137 -28.31 -2.30 17.09
C GLU A 137 -29.63 -2.47 16.35
N LEU A 138 -29.94 -1.60 15.37
CA LEU A 138 -31.06 -1.87 14.48
C LEU A 138 -30.77 -3.18 13.72
N PRO A 139 -31.65 -4.20 13.81
CA PRO A 139 -31.49 -5.39 13.00
C PRO A 139 -31.49 -4.94 11.54
N LEU A 140 -30.42 -5.27 10.81
CA LEU A 140 -30.42 -5.15 9.35
C LEU A 140 -31.59 -6.01 8.85
N THR A 141 -32.73 -5.37 8.56
CA THR A 141 -33.86 -6.05 7.93
C THR A 141 -33.40 -6.56 6.57
N PRO A 142 -33.52 -7.87 6.28
CA PRO A 142 -33.17 -8.42 4.98
C PRO A 142 -34.31 -8.11 4.02
N SER A 143 -34.39 -6.89 3.54
CA SER A 143 -35.35 -6.52 2.50
C SER A 143 -34.79 -5.36 1.69
N LEU A 144 -33.88 -5.70 0.76
CA LEU A 144 -33.66 -5.07 -0.56
C LEU A 144 -32.42 -5.69 -1.21
N ILE A 145 -32.60 -6.91 -1.73
CA ILE A 145 -32.01 -7.40 -2.98
C ILE A 145 -33.19 -7.91 -3.81
#